data_AF-A0A7M3MWZ1-F1
#
_entry.id   AF-A0A7M3MWZ1-F1
#
_cell.length_a   1.000
_cell.length_b   1.000
_cell.length_c   1.000
_cell.angle_alpha   90.00
_cell.angle_beta   90.00
_cell.angle_gamma   90.00
#
_symmetry.space_group_name_H-M   'P 1'
#
loop_
_entity.id
_entity.type
_entity.pdbx_description
1 polymer ?
#
loop_
_entity_poly.entity_id
_entity_poly.type
_entity_poly.pdbx_seq_one_letter_code
_entity_poly.pdbx_strand_id
1 'polypeptide(L)'
;MAGKIRTGIAILGISLLLASCIEVRHHYDQLPPGPWRGELYLDQQTTFRPGGQAPTPGQRAAVPDDRLPFNFEVRYNDADQMEAVFRNAAEEVVVTDIAFGRDMTIAKDTLTMRFPGSENYLRAVFAENAMQGYWVVPSRSNYRVPFEAQFGQNHRFALPANTKIEDAENFDGRWDVVFNPGSDNPNPAIGEFEQSNLQITGTFMTNTGDYRFLQGNVEDDKLWLSTFDGVFAFLFGAKKFEDGSVEGFFRSGSHYEAEWTARRGEETRLEDPTTITRFKSDRLEFTALDIDGQEVTSEKYEGKPLVVLVSGSWCPNCKDAKQLLHELTSDKDLDVVVLSFERYREKERALPLLKNYNRDLELDLHFYLAGYFDREEAAAKLGIEDRVQSFPTTIFLDSEHRIVSTYTGFSGPATSGYEPLSRHFSEEIKKLTGE
;
A
#
# COMPACT_ATOMS: atom_id res chain seq x y z
N MET A 1 -49.53 75.92 -39.41
CA MET A 1 -49.71 74.83 -40.40
C MET A 1 -48.89 73.64 -39.95
N ALA A 2 -49.51 72.45 -39.91
CA ALA A 2 -48.96 71.10 -39.76
C ALA A 2 -48.02 70.87 -38.55
N GLY A 3 -48.34 70.09 -37.51
CA GLY A 3 -49.13 68.86 -37.45
C GLY A 3 -48.18 67.68 -37.24
N LYS A 4 -48.26 67.02 -36.07
CA LYS A 4 -48.24 65.56 -35.90
C LYS A 4 -48.24 65.16 -34.42
N ILE A 5 -49.32 64.49 -34.05
CA ILE A 5 -49.49 63.64 -32.86
C ILE A 5 -48.61 62.40 -33.06
N ARG A 6 -47.85 61.99 -32.03
CA ARG A 6 -47.42 60.60 -31.88
C ARG A 6 -47.45 60.17 -30.41
N THR A 7 -48.43 59.33 -30.15
CA THR A 7 -48.58 58.38 -29.05
C THR A 7 -47.34 57.47 -28.94
N GLY A 8 -46.87 57.18 -27.73
CA GLY A 8 -45.70 56.33 -27.50
C GLY A 8 -45.64 55.77 -26.08
N ILE A 9 -46.47 54.76 -25.82
CA ILE A 9 -46.27 53.56 -24.99
C ILE A 9 -45.31 53.70 -23.79
N ALA A 10 -45.88 53.70 -22.58
CA ALA A 10 -45.16 53.41 -21.34
C ALA A 10 -44.77 51.92 -21.32
N ILE A 11 -43.47 51.63 -21.46
CA ILE A 11 -42.92 50.29 -21.25
C ILE A 11 -42.72 50.11 -19.74
N LEU A 12 -43.65 49.39 -19.12
CA LEU A 12 -43.50 48.88 -17.76
C LEU A 12 -42.48 47.73 -17.81
N GLY A 13 -41.23 48.00 -17.47
CA GLY A 13 -40.19 46.98 -17.37
C GLY A 13 -40.47 46.04 -16.20
N ILE A 14 -41.07 44.89 -16.47
CA ILE A 14 -41.15 43.78 -15.52
C ILE A 14 -39.74 43.19 -15.41
N SER A 15 -38.99 43.57 -14.38
CA SER A 15 -37.80 42.84 -13.96
C SER A 15 -38.25 41.51 -13.35
N LEU A 16 -38.34 40.47 -14.18
CA LEU A 16 -38.37 39.08 -13.70
C LEU A 16 -37.00 38.78 -13.06
N LEU A 17 -36.93 38.91 -11.74
CA LEU A 17 -35.90 38.28 -10.94
C LEU A 17 -36.13 36.76 -11.05
N LEU A 18 -35.47 36.13 -12.03
CA LEU A 18 -35.29 34.69 -12.02
C LEU A 18 -34.36 34.36 -10.85
N ALA A 19 -34.94 34.22 -9.66
CA ALA A 19 -34.33 33.46 -8.59
C ALA A 19 -34.34 31.99 -9.01
N SER A 20 -33.38 31.60 -9.86
CA SER A 20 -33.03 30.20 -10.00
C SER A 20 -32.55 29.76 -8.62
N CYS A 21 -33.44 29.16 -7.84
CA CYS A 21 -33.04 28.40 -6.67
C CYS A 21 -32.12 27.31 -7.20
N ILE A 22 -30.81 27.49 -7.01
CA ILE A 22 -29.87 26.38 -7.12
C ILE A 22 -30.24 25.49 -5.94
N GLU A 23 -31.08 24.48 -6.21
CA GLU A 23 -31.21 23.35 -5.31
C GLU A 23 -29.89 22.59 -5.38
N VAL A 24 -29.05 22.80 -4.38
CA VAL A 24 -27.92 21.91 -4.13
C VAL A 24 -28.52 20.60 -3.65
N ARG A 25 -28.72 19.66 -4.58
CA ARG A 25 -29.40 18.37 -4.31
C ARG A 25 -28.67 17.50 -3.28
N HIS A 26 -27.38 17.76 -3.05
CA HIS A 26 -26.57 17.10 -2.04
C HIS A 26 -25.73 18.14 -1.30
N HIS A 27 -26.14 18.45 -0.07
CA HIS A 27 -25.28 19.13 0.89
C HIS A 27 -24.35 18.07 1.48
N TYR A 28 -23.08 18.12 1.11
CA TYR A 28 -22.06 17.31 1.79
C TYR A 28 -21.47 18.17 2.90
N ASP A 29 -21.78 17.82 4.15
CA ASP A 29 -21.32 18.55 5.34
C ASP A 29 -19.87 18.22 5.76
N GLN A 30 -19.19 17.35 5.00
CA GLN A 30 -17.82 16.88 5.27
C GLN A 30 -16.88 17.26 4.11
N LEU A 31 -16.29 16.28 3.41
CA LEU A 31 -15.42 16.53 2.25
C LEU A 31 -16.21 16.52 0.94
N PRO A 32 -15.86 17.38 -0.04
CA PRO A 32 -16.43 17.29 -1.38
C PRO A 32 -16.12 15.93 -2.04
N PRO A 33 -17.11 15.27 -2.66
CA PRO A 33 -16.88 14.05 -3.41
C PRO A 33 -16.09 14.34 -4.69
N GLY A 34 -15.26 13.38 -5.09
CA GLY A 34 -14.43 13.46 -6.28
C GLY A 34 -12.94 13.29 -5.99
N PRO A 35 -12.08 13.61 -6.97
CA PRO A 35 -10.66 13.29 -6.90
C PRO A 35 -9.88 14.25 -6.01
N TRP A 36 -8.92 13.68 -5.30
CA TRP A 36 -7.93 14.39 -4.51
C TRP A 36 -6.54 13.89 -4.86
N ARG A 37 -5.59 14.82 -4.89
CA ARG A 37 -4.15 14.52 -5.00
C ARG A 37 -3.50 14.87 -3.67
N GLY A 38 -2.96 13.86 -3.00
CA GLY A 38 -2.12 14.02 -1.82
C GLY A 38 -0.63 13.98 -2.16
N GLU A 39 0.19 14.53 -1.28
CA GLU A 39 1.64 14.52 -1.37
C GLU A 39 2.25 14.39 0.04
N LEU A 40 3.04 13.34 0.27
CA LEU A 40 3.83 13.14 1.49
C LEU A 40 5.21 13.78 1.33
N TYR A 41 5.67 14.44 2.40
CA TYR A 41 6.97 15.09 2.51
C TYR A 41 7.96 14.18 3.25
N LEU A 42 8.73 13.40 2.51
CA LEU A 42 9.61 12.36 3.05
C LEU A 42 10.88 12.91 3.73
N ASP A 43 11.25 14.16 3.44
CA ASP A 43 12.40 14.85 4.07
C ASP A 43 12.18 15.22 5.55
N GLN A 44 10.93 15.21 6.01
CA GLN A 44 10.48 15.71 7.32
C GLN A 44 10.87 17.15 7.67
N GLN A 45 11.48 17.92 6.77
CA GLN A 45 11.90 19.30 7.04
C GLN A 45 10.70 20.27 7.00
N THR A 46 9.61 19.83 6.38
CA THR A 46 8.36 20.57 6.32
C THR A 46 7.65 20.56 7.68
N THR A 47 7.92 21.57 8.50
CA THR A 47 7.15 21.82 9.73
C THR A 47 5.87 22.59 9.40
N PHE A 48 4.75 21.88 9.32
CA PHE A 48 3.45 22.55 9.16
C PHE A 48 3.09 23.36 10.40
N ARG A 49 2.82 24.66 10.19
CA ARG A 49 2.10 25.50 11.15
C ARG A 49 0.66 25.61 10.66
N PRO A 50 -0.34 25.17 11.45
CA PRO A 50 -1.75 25.32 11.08
C PRO A 50 -2.04 26.79 10.69
N GLY A 51 -2.46 27.03 9.44
CA GLY A 51 -2.76 28.37 8.91
C GLY A 51 -1.66 29.04 8.06
N GLY A 52 -0.58 28.35 7.72
CA GLY A 52 0.41 28.83 6.72
C GLY A 52 -0.13 28.78 5.29
N GLN A 53 0.25 29.73 4.44
CA GLN A 53 -0.07 29.71 3.02
C GLN A 53 0.55 28.48 2.35
N ALA A 54 -0.25 27.77 1.53
CA ALA A 54 0.23 26.71 0.67
C ALA A 54 1.29 27.25 -0.30
N PRO A 55 2.38 26.51 -0.59
CA PRO A 55 3.37 26.94 -1.57
C PRO A 55 2.72 27.10 -2.96
N THR A 56 3.09 28.16 -3.67
CA THR A 56 2.58 28.46 -5.01
C THR A 56 3.07 27.41 -6.02
N PRO A 57 2.18 26.81 -6.85
CA PRO A 57 2.61 25.88 -7.90
C PRO A 57 3.40 26.61 -9.00
N GLY A 58 4.62 26.15 -9.26
CA GLY A 58 5.43 26.63 -10.37
C GLY A 58 6.92 26.56 -10.05
N GLN A 59 7.67 25.86 -10.92
CA GLN A 59 9.11 25.56 -10.84
C GLN A 59 9.49 24.32 -10.00
N ARG A 60 9.27 23.14 -10.56
CA ARG A 60 10.07 21.95 -10.21
C ARG A 60 10.51 21.24 -11.49
N ALA A 61 11.76 21.49 -11.87
CA ALA A 61 12.48 20.83 -12.97
C ALA A 61 13.67 20.00 -12.43
N ALA A 62 13.54 19.50 -11.20
CA ALA A 62 14.44 18.51 -10.61
C ALA A 62 13.55 17.40 -10.06
N VAL A 63 14.00 16.14 -10.15
CA VAL A 63 13.31 15.01 -9.51
C VAL A 63 13.21 15.35 -8.02
N PRO A 64 12.02 15.66 -7.47
CA PRO A 64 11.90 15.82 -6.03
C PRO A 64 11.94 14.41 -5.47
N ASP A 65 13.11 14.02 -5.00
CA ASP A 65 13.34 12.71 -4.40
C ASP A 65 12.66 12.58 -3.03
N ASP A 66 12.08 13.66 -2.52
CA ASP A 66 11.49 13.80 -1.20
C ASP A 66 9.95 13.88 -1.20
N ARG A 67 9.30 13.91 -2.36
CA ARG A 67 7.84 14.10 -2.46
C ARG A 67 7.15 12.92 -3.09
N LEU A 68 6.32 12.25 -2.29
CA LEU A 68 5.56 11.09 -2.73
C LEU A 68 4.11 11.48 -2.98
N PRO A 69 3.68 11.59 -4.25
CA PRO A 69 2.29 11.87 -4.57
C PRO A 69 1.43 10.61 -4.53
N PHE A 70 0.17 10.78 -4.17
CA PHE A 70 -0.83 9.72 -4.21
C PHE A 70 -2.19 10.29 -4.58
N ASN A 71 -3.05 9.45 -5.15
CA ASN A 71 -4.40 9.85 -5.52
C ASN A 71 -5.41 9.09 -4.67
N PHE A 72 -6.45 9.78 -4.24
CA PHE A 72 -7.62 9.15 -3.64
C PHE A 72 -8.89 9.86 -4.09
N GLU A 73 -10.01 9.18 -3.96
CA GLU A 73 -11.31 9.71 -4.31
C GLU A 73 -12.22 9.68 -3.09
N VAL A 74 -12.88 10.80 -2.80
CA VAL A 74 -13.92 10.84 -1.78
C VAL A 74 -15.25 10.46 -2.43
N ARG A 75 -15.94 9.48 -1.87
CA ARG A 75 -17.26 9.03 -2.28
C ARG A 75 -18.17 8.96 -1.06
N TYR A 76 -19.47 8.91 -1.30
CA TYR A 76 -20.47 8.62 -0.27
C TYR A 76 -21.26 7.39 -0.73
N ASN A 77 -21.43 6.43 0.16
CA ASN A 77 -22.20 5.22 -0.14
C ASN A 77 -23.72 5.47 -0.01
N ASP A 78 -24.53 4.45 -0.27
CA ASP A 78 -26.00 4.55 -0.25
C ASP A 78 -26.59 4.94 1.12
N ALA A 79 -25.79 4.85 2.19
CA ALA A 79 -26.14 5.27 3.55
C ALA A 79 -25.59 6.66 3.90
N ASP A 80 -25.16 7.44 2.91
CA ASP A 80 -24.51 8.76 3.05
C ASP A 80 -23.25 8.73 3.94
N GLN A 81 -22.60 7.56 4.06
CA GLN A 81 -21.33 7.46 4.79
C GLN A 81 -20.17 7.76 3.83
N MET A 82 -19.24 8.60 4.30
CA MET A 82 -18.06 9.00 3.53
C MET A 82 -17.05 7.86 3.47
N GLU A 83 -16.49 7.64 2.28
CA GLU A 83 -15.43 6.69 1.99
C GLU A 83 -14.30 7.40 1.25
N ALA A 84 -13.05 7.01 1.53
CA ALA A 84 -11.89 7.47 0.80
C ALA A 84 -11.22 6.30 0.09
N VAL A 85 -11.22 6.33 -1.24
CA VAL A 85 -10.68 5.26 -2.09
C VAL A 85 -9.30 5.69 -2.58
N PHE A 86 -8.25 5.18 -1.94
CA PHE A 86 -6.86 5.38 -2.37
C PHE A 86 -6.58 4.48 -3.58
N ARG A 87 -5.96 5.03 -4.62
CA ARG A 87 -5.73 4.34 -5.89
C ARG A 87 -4.24 4.15 -6.12
N ASN A 88 -3.81 2.94 -6.43
CA ASN A 88 -2.44 2.62 -6.82
C ASN A 88 -2.48 1.71 -8.06
N ALA A 89 -2.38 2.29 -9.25
CA ALA A 89 -2.61 1.58 -10.52
C ALA A 89 -3.93 0.76 -10.47
N ALA A 90 -3.86 -0.57 -10.51
CA ALA A 90 -5.02 -1.46 -10.45
C ALA A 90 -5.58 -1.68 -9.03
N GLU A 91 -4.86 -1.30 -7.99
CA GLU A 91 -5.29 -1.46 -6.59
C GLU A 91 -6.15 -0.30 -6.12
N GLU A 92 -7.21 -0.65 -5.38
CA GLU A 92 -8.00 0.26 -4.58
C GLU A 92 -7.92 -0.11 -3.11
N VAL A 93 -7.64 0.87 -2.25
CA VAL A 93 -7.72 0.75 -0.80
C VAL A 93 -8.86 1.63 -0.30
N VAL A 94 -9.95 0.99 0.08
CA VAL A 94 -11.15 1.64 0.58
C VAL A 94 -11.01 1.89 2.09
N VAL A 95 -11.04 3.16 2.47
CA VAL A 95 -10.99 3.61 3.86
C VAL A 95 -12.39 4.06 4.29
N THR A 96 -12.96 3.35 5.25
CA THR A 96 -14.29 3.62 5.81
C THR A 96 -14.26 4.10 7.27
N ASP A 97 -13.17 3.82 8.01
CA ASP A 97 -12.94 4.37 9.35
C ASP A 97 -12.47 5.83 9.23
N ILE A 98 -13.44 6.73 9.07
CA ILE A 98 -13.21 8.16 8.92
C ILE A 98 -13.94 8.95 10.02
N ALA A 99 -13.17 9.68 10.81
CA ALA A 99 -13.68 10.62 11.80
C ALA A 99 -13.53 12.06 11.28
N PHE A 100 -14.66 12.72 11.00
CA PHE A 100 -14.73 14.15 10.69
C PHE A 100 -15.25 14.92 11.91
N GLY A 101 -14.65 16.07 12.21
CA GLY A 101 -15.04 16.89 13.35
C GLY A 101 -14.44 18.28 13.28
N ARG A 102 -14.56 19.04 14.37
CA ARG A 102 -14.03 20.41 14.45
C ARG A 102 -13.16 20.58 15.68
N ASP A 103 -11.92 21.02 15.49
CA ASP A 103 -11.04 21.40 16.58
C ASP A 103 -11.36 22.84 17.00
N MET A 104 -11.95 22.98 18.19
CA MET A 104 -12.38 24.26 18.76
C MET A 104 -11.21 25.17 19.16
N THR A 105 -9.99 24.63 19.34
CA THR A 105 -8.81 25.42 19.73
C THR A 105 -8.24 26.21 18.55
N ILE A 106 -8.35 25.66 17.34
CA ILE A 106 -7.91 26.31 16.09
C ILE A 106 -9.09 26.76 15.22
N ALA A 107 -10.32 26.45 15.63
CA ALA A 107 -11.58 26.71 14.92
C ALA A 107 -11.61 26.17 13.47
N LYS A 108 -11.00 25.00 13.25
CA LYS A 108 -10.89 24.35 11.93
C LYS A 108 -11.50 22.96 11.93
N ASP A 109 -11.97 22.54 10.77
CA ASP A 109 -12.42 21.17 10.56
C ASP A 109 -11.21 20.22 10.51
N THR A 110 -11.40 19.06 11.10
CA THR A 110 -10.37 18.02 11.24
C THR A 110 -10.91 16.70 10.76
N LEU A 111 -9.99 15.92 10.20
CA LEU A 111 -10.26 14.64 9.61
C LEU A 111 -9.23 13.63 10.11
N THR A 112 -9.68 12.43 10.44
CA THR A 112 -8.82 11.26 10.65
C THR A 112 -9.31 10.11 9.79
N MET A 113 -8.46 9.58 8.91
CA MET A 113 -8.73 8.42 8.05
C MET A 113 -7.82 7.28 8.50
N ARG A 114 -8.36 6.19 9.06
CA ARG A 114 -7.57 5.03 9.50
C ARG A 114 -7.59 3.94 8.43
N PHE A 115 -6.41 3.47 8.04
CA PHE A 115 -6.28 2.48 6.98
C PHE A 115 -6.67 1.08 7.45
N PRO A 116 -7.41 0.31 6.62
CA PRO A 116 -7.92 -1.01 6.99
C PRO A 116 -6.78 -1.97 7.33
N GLY A 117 -6.97 -2.80 8.36
CA GLY A 117 -5.97 -3.76 8.80
C GLY A 117 -4.69 -3.13 9.36
N SER A 118 -4.73 -1.87 9.79
CA SER A 118 -3.58 -1.23 10.44
C SER A 118 -4.02 -0.20 11.49
N GLU A 119 -3.09 0.22 12.34
CA GLU A 119 -3.26 1.41 13.19
C GLU A 119 -2.83 2.71 12.51
N ASN A 120 -2.40 2.64 11.24
CA ASN A 120 -1.90 3.82 10.54
C ASN A 120 -3.07 4.70 10.12
N TYR A 121 -2.86 6.00 10.17
CA TYR A 121 -3.91 6.95 9.80
C TYR A 121 -3.34 8.23 9.20
N LEU A 122 -4.13 8.89 8.35
CA LEU A 122 -3.95 10.30 8.05
C LEU A 122 -4.74 11.12 9.05
N ARG A 123 -4.13 12.14 9.64
CA ARG A 123 -4.83 13.17 10.42
C ARG A 123 -4.56 14.53 9.80
N ALA A 124 -5.61 15.24 9.42
CA ALA A 124 -5.51 16.52 8.74
C ALA A 124 -6.45 17.57 9.30
N VAL A 125 -6.06 18.83 9.10
CA VAL A 125 -6.95 19.97 9.08
C VAL A 125 -7.44 20.15 7.65
N PHE A 126 -8.75 20.36 7.50
CA PHE A 126 -9.39 20.64 6.22
C PHE A 126 -9.83 22.11 6.18
N ALA A 127 -9.56 22.76 5.05
CA ALA A 127 -10.07 24.10 4.76
C ALA A 127 -10.29 24.25 3.25
N GLU A 128 -11.51 24.61 2.87
CA GLU A 128 -11.91 24.85 1.48
C GLU A 128 -11.67 23.64 0.57
N ASN A 129 -10.59 23.65 -0.21
CA ASN A 129 -10.23 22.59 -1.17
C ASN A 129 -8.90 21.91 -0.82
N ALA A 130 -8.37 22.14 0.39
CA ALA A 130 -7.07 21.68 0.81
C ALA A 130 -7.12 20.96 2.16
N MET A 131 -6.28 19.93 2.29
CA MET A 131 -5.98 19.24 3.54
C MET A 131 -4.50 19.36 3.86
N GLN A 132 -4.17 19.54 5.13
CA GLN A 132 -2.79 19.51 5.61
C GLN A 132 -2.70 18.77 6.93
N GLY A 133 -1.69 17.93 7.09
CA GLY A 133 -1.59 17.09 8.26
C GLY A 133 -0.43 16.13 8.26
N TYR A 134 -0.66 14.97 8.85
CA TYR A 134 0.35 13.92 9.00
C TYR A 134 -0.22 12.54 8.69
N TRP A 135 0.55 11.73 7.97
CA TRP A 135 0.46 10.27 8.05
C TRP A 135 1.20 9.81 9.30
N VAL A 136 0.52 9.07 10.18
CA VAL A 136 1.06 8.61 11.47
C VAL A 136 1.15 7.09 11.46
N VAL A 137 2.28 6.56 11.93
CA VAL A 137 2.52 5.12 12.08
C VAL A 137 2.76 4.81 13.56
N PRO A 138 1.72 4.51 14.35
CA PRO A 138 1.84 4.38 15.81
C PRO A 138 2.79 3.28 16.27
N SER A 139 3.00 2.25 15.44
CA SER A 139 3.93 1.16 15.73
C SER A 139 5.40 1.59 15.70
N ARG A 140 5.69 2.83 15.30
CA ARG A 140 7.05 3.41 15.23
C ARG A 140 7.10 4.62 16.14
N SER A 141 8.09 4.65 17.04
CA SER A 141 8.23 5.72 18.02
C SER A 141 8.35 7.09 17.35
N ASN A 142 7.43 8.01 17.67
CA ASN A 142 7.37 9.38 17.17
C ASN A 142 7.40 9.51 15.62
N TYR A 143 7.00 8.47 14.90
CA TYR A 143 7.04 8.49 13.45
C TYR A 143 5.76 9.07 12.85
N ARG A 144 5.94 10.14 12.09
CA ARG A 144 4.89 10.74 11.27
C ARG A 144 5.52 11.43 10.05
N VAL A 145 4.81 11.44 8.94
CA VAL A 145 5.24 12.09 7.70
C VAL A 145 4.25 13.22 7.39
N PRO A 146 4.71 14.47 7.26
CA PRO A 146 3.86 15.57 6.85
C PRO A 146 3.22 15.29 5.49
N PHE A 147 1.96 15.70 5.30
CA PHE A 147 1.29 15.62 4.00
C PHE A 147 0.38 16.81 3.73
N GLU A 148 0.12 17.05 2.45
CA GLU A 148 -0.97 17.90 2.01
C GLU A 148 -1.80 17.20 0.94
N ALA A 149 -3.04 17.64 0.72
CA ALA A 149 -3.85 17.20 -0.40
C ALA A 149 -4.71 18.33 -0.97
N GLN A 150 -4.97 18.26 -2.28
CA GLN A 150 -5.73 19.25 -3.03
C GLN A 150 -6.87 18.58 -3.79
N PHE A 151 -8.06 19.17 -3.71
CA PHE A 151 -9.26 18.71 -4.42
C PHE A 151 -9.18 19.04 -5.92
N GLY A 152 -9.79 18.18 -6.74
CA GLY A 152 -9.94 18.38 -8.19
C GLY A 152 -8.70 18.05 -9.03
N GLN A 153 -7.67 17.47 -8.42
CA GLN A 153 -6.44 17.06 -9.10
C GLN A 153 -6.37 15.53 -9.22
N ASN A 154 -6.22 15.02 -10.45
CA ASN A 154 -6.20 13.59 -10.75
C ASN A 154 -4.87 13.08 -11.33
N HIS A 155 -3.91 13.97 -11.63
CA HIS A 155 -2.57 13.55 -12.02
C HIS A 155 -1.81 13.04 -10.79
N ARG A 156 -0.90 12.07 -11.00
CA ARG A 156 -0.01 11.59 -9.94
C ARG A 156 1.22 12.48 -9.82
N PHE A 157 2.11 12.42 -10.80
CA PHE A 157 3.22 13.37 -10.94
C PHE A 157 2.80 14.50 -11.90
N ALA A 158 3.23 15.73 -11.62
CA ALA A 158 3.01 16.84 -12.54
C ALA A 158 4.08 16.80 -13.63
N LEU A 159 3.66 16.75 -14.89
CA LEU A 159 4.56 16.87 -16.04
C LEU A 159 4.52 18.32 -16.56
N PRO A 160 5.63 18.85 -17.10
CA PRO A 160 5.61 20.11 -17.82
C PRO A 160 4.56 20.14 -18.94
N ALA A 161 3.92 21.30 -19.14
CA ALA A 161 2.85 21.44 -20.13
C ALA A 161 3.31 21.18 -21.58
N ASN A 162 4.62 21.22 -21.84
CA ASN A 162 5.24 21.00 -23.12
C ASN A 162 5.88 19.61 -23.26
N THR A 163 5.70 18.69 -22.29
CA THR A 163 6.17 17.31 -22.41
C THR A 163 5.47 16.63 -23.58
N LYS A 164 6.26 16.01 -24.46
CA LYS A 164 5.76 15.34 -25.65
C LYS A 164 5.89 13.83 -25.51
N ILE A 165 4.96 13.10 -26.12
CA ILE A 165 4.95 11.64 -26.07
C ILE A 165 6.14 11.07 -26.85
N GLU A 166 6.49 11.70 -27.97
CA GLU A 166 7.60 11.26 -28.83
C GLU A 166 8.99 11.41 -28.21
N ASP A 167 9.15 12.26 -27.18
CA ASP A 167 10.42 12.48 -26.49
C ASP A 167 10.64 11.48 -25.34
N ALA A 168 9.59 10.74 -24.95
CA ALA A 168 9.65 9.80 -23.82
C ALA A 168 10.37 8.50 -24.19
N GLU A 169 11.36 8.15 -23.37
CA GLU A 169 12.05 6.88 -23.43
C GLU A 169 11.12 5.71 -23.11
N ASN A 170 11.49 4.54 -23.65
CA ASN A 170 10.76 3.31 -23.40
C ASN A 170 11.34 2.55 -22.20
N PHE A 171 10.53 2.44 -21.15
CA PHE A 171 10.75 1.64 -19.94
C PHE A 171 9.93 0.35 -19.89
N ASP A 172 9.04 0.10 -20.86
CA ASP A 172 8.14 -1.06 -20.90
C ASP A 172 8.87 -2.41 -20.87
N GLY A 173 8.35 -3.35 -20.10
CA GLY A 173 8.85 -4.72 -19.98
C GLY A 173 9.64 -4.99 -18.70
N ARG A 174 10.41 -6.08 -18.73
CA ARG A 174 11.12 -6.61 -17.56
C ARG A 174 12.58 -6.17 -17.54
N TRP A 175 13.08 -5.90 -16.34
CA TRP A 175 14.41 -5.37 -16.07
C TRP A 175 15.10 -6.17 -14.97
N ASP A 176 16.37 -6.49 -15.20
CA ASP A 176 17.26 -7.00 -14.17
C ASP A 176 17.64 -5.85 -13.25
N VAL A 177 17.23 -5.90 -11.98
CA VAL A 177 17.37 -4.80 -11.02
C VAL A 177 18.25 -5.24 -9.85
N VAL A 178 19.11 -4.33 -9.37
CA VAL A 178 19.84 -4.50 -8.12
C VAL A 178 19.66 -3.28 -7.23
N PHE A 179 19.08 -3.47 -6.05
CA PHE A 179 19.04 -2.45 -5.00
C PHE A 179 20.34 -2.45 -4.19
N ASN A 180 20.75 -1.27 -3.72
CA ASN A 180 22.01 -1.02 -3.01
C ASN A 180 23.23 -1.63 -3.73
N PRO A 181 23.40 -1.33 -5.04
CA PRO A 181 24.51 -1.86 -5.81
C PRO A 181 25.84 -1.40 -5.20
N GLY A 182 26.83 -2.30 -5.15
CA GLY A 182 28.15 -1.99 -4.59
C GLY A 182 28.20 -1.85 -3.06
N SER A 183 27.10 -2.08 -2.35
CA SER A 183 27.09 -2.23 -0.89
C SER A 183 27.46 -3.65 -0.46
N ASP A 184 27.59 -3.87 0.86
CA ASP A 184 27.79 -5.21 1.43
C ASP A 184 26.52 -6.10 1.33
N ASN A 185 25.36 -5.52 1.01
CA ASN A 185 24.07 -6.22 0.92
C ASN A 185 23.30 -5.83 -0.36
N PRO A 186 23.83 -6.13 -1.57
CA PRO A 186 23.08 -5.95 -2.80
C PRO A 186 21.84 -6.85 -2.77
N ASN A 187 20.69 -6.32 -3.20
CA ASN A 187 19.44 -7.07 -3.21
C ASN A 187 18.90 -7.17 -4.64
N PRO A 188 18.97 -8.36 -5.27
CA PRO A 188 18.47 -8.56 -6.62
C PRO A 188 16.94 -8.48 -6.67
N ALA A 189 16.44 -7.94 -7.77
CA ALA A 189 15.02 -7.80 -8.03
C ALA A 189 14.75 -7.89 -9.54
N ILE A 190 13.49 -8.09 -9.89
CA ILE A 190 13.01 -7.98 -11.27
C ILE A 190 12.03 -6.81 -11.30
N GLY A 191 12.37 -5.78 -12.06
CA GLY A 191 11.45 -4.67 -12.34
C GLY A 191 10.49 -5.07 -13.45
N GLU A 192 9.19 -4.94 -13.23
CA GLU A 192 8.17 -5.24 -14.23
C GLU A 192 7.37 -3.96 -14.48
N PHE A 193 7.50 -3.38 -15.67
CA PHE A 193 6.86 -2.11 -16.02
C PHE A 193 5.96 -2.27 -17.24
N GLU A 194 4.82 -1.60 -17.19
CA GLU A 194 3.91 -1.44 -18.31
C GLU A 194 3.77 0.05 -18.61
N GLN A 195 4.14 0.46 -19.82
CA GLN A 195 4.12 1.87 -20.21
C GLN A 195 3.10 2.11 -21.34
N SER A 196 2.25 3.13 -21.14
CA SER A 196 1.33 3.63 -22.16
C SER A 196 1.50 5.13 -22.32
N ASN A 197 2.14 5.55 -23.41
CA ASN A 197 2.57 6.93 -23.64
C ASN A 197 3.45 7.43 -22.48
N LEU A 198 3.03 8.50 -21.80
CA LEU A 198 3.71 9.10 -20.64
C LEU A 198 3.28 8.47 -19.31
N GLN A 199 2.34 7.52 -19.30
CA GLN A 199 1.91 6.83 -18.09
C GLN A 199 2.68 5.52 -17.95
N ILE A 200 3.07 5.19 -16.73
CA ILE A 200 3.77 3.95 -16.42
C ILE A 200 3.24 3.37 -15.11
N THR A 201 3.05 2.06 -15.10
CA THR A 201 2.75 1.26 -13.92
C THR A 201 3.78 0.16 -13.78
N GLY A 202 3.89 -0.43 -12.60
CA GLY A 202 4.75 -1.60 -12.43
C GLY A 202 4.98 -1.99 -10.99
N THR A 203 5.99 -2.82 -10.78
CA THR A 203 6.42 -3.29 -9.47
C THR A 203 7.88 -3.75 -9.54
N PHE A 204 8.45 -4.07 -8.38
CA PHE A 204 9.71 -4.77 -8.24
C PHE A 204 9.47 -6.06 -7.46
N MET A 205 9.78 -7.20 -8.08
CA MET A 205 9.71 -8.52 -7.45
C MET A 205 11.06 -8.90 -6.86
N THR A 206 11.08 -9.36 -5.61
CA THR A 206 12.27 -9.78 -4.85
C THR A 206 12.07 -11.17 -4.24
N ASN A 207 13.12 -11.77 -3.68
CA ASN A 207 13.00 -13.02 -2.93
C ASN A 207 12.11 -12.93 -1.66
N THR A 208 11.83 -11.72 -1.17
CA THR A 208 10.99 -11.53 0.02
C THR A 208 9.52 -11.21 -0.32
N GLY A 209 9.24 -10.91 -1.59
CA GLY A 209 7.96 -10.50 -2.13
C GLY A 209 8.12 -9.30 -3.05
N ASP A 210 7.07 -8.50 -3.22
CA ASP A 210 7.08 -7.38 -4.17
C ASP A 210 6.73 -6.02 -3.54
N TYR A 211 6.90 -4.96 -4.35
CA TYR A 211 6.65 -3.57 -3.96
C TYR A 211 5.25 -3.07 -4.32
N ARG A 212 4.32 -4.00 -4.58
CA ARG A 212 2.92 -3.78 -4.94
C ARG A 212 2.76 -2.87 -6.16
N PHE A 213 1.52 -2.48 -6.40
CA PHE A 213 1.09 -1.69 -7.54
C PHE A 213 1.69 -0.27 -7.49
N LEU A 214 2.68 0.00 -8.35
CA LEU A 214 3.24 1.34 -8.52
C LEU A 214 2.58 2.03 -9.72
N GLN A 215 2.37 3.34 -9.58
CA GLN A 215 1.86 4.20 -10.65
C GLN A 215 2.73 5.44 -10.79
N GLY A 216 2.87 5.94 -12.01
CA GLY A 216 3.44 7.25 -12.26
C GLY A 216 3.60 7.57 -13.73
N ASN A 217 4.65 8.33 -14.04
CA ASN A 217 4.83 8.95 -15.35
C ASN A 217 6.25 8.78 -15.88
N VAL A 218 6.38 8.96 -17.19
CA VAL A 218 7.66 9.11 -17.90
C VAL A 218 7.76 10.54 -18.45
N GLU A 219 8.95 11.14 -18.34
CA GLU A 219 9.32 12.43 -18.95
C GLU A 219 10.72 12.29 -19.52
N ASP A 220 10.87 12.47 -20.84
CA ASP A 220 12.14 12.27 -21.54
C ASP A 220 12.79 10.93 -21.15
N ASP A 221 13.99 10.97 -20.58
CA ASP A 221 14.77 9.82 -20.13
C ASP A 221 14.53 9.42 -18.66
N LYS A 222 13.45 9.92 -18.03
CA LYS A 222 13.16 9.70 -16.60
C LYS A 222 11.82 9.03 -16.38
N LEU A 223 11.75 8.21 -15.33
CA LEU A 223 10.50 7.67 -14.80
C LEU A 223 10.32 8.06 -13.34
N TRP A 224 9.07 8.18 -12.91
CA TRP A 224 8.68 8.25 -11.51
C TRP A 224 7.56 7.27 -11.23
N LEU A 225 7.62 6.65 -10.06
CA LEU A 225 6.64 5.69 -9.59
C LEU A 225 6.38 5.93 -8.11
N SER A 226 5.14 5.75 -7.68
CA SER A 226 4.80 5.79 -6.26
C SER A 226 3.65 4.86 -5.93
N THR A 227 3.57 4.46 -4.67
CA THR A 227 2.39 3.84 -4.07
C THR A 227 2.17 4.38 -2.66
N PHE A 228 0.91 4.53 -2.28
CA PHE A 228 0.50 4.82 -0.92
C PHE A 228 -0.80 4.10 -0.60
N ASP A 229 -0.74 3.13 0.30
CA ASP A 229 -1.88 2.32 0.76
C ASP A 229 -2.13 2.50 2.29
N GLY A 230 -1.36 3.41 2.91
CA GLY A 230 -1.36 3.66 4.35
C GLY A 230 -0.40 2.79 5.16
N VAL A 231 0.10 1.69 4.60
CA VAL A 231 1.14 0.82 5.17
C VAL A 231 2.47 1.03 4.43
N PHE A 232 2.45 0.96 3.11
CA PHE A 232 3.50 1.35 2.20
C PHE A 232 3.34 2.81 1.78
N ALA A 233 4.49 3.47 1.69
CA ALA A 233 4.67 4.81 1.17
C ALA A 233 5.97 4.77 0.37
N PHE A 234 5.88 4.31 -0.87
CA PHE A 234 7.04 4.15 -1.74
C PHE A 234 7.13 5.24 -2.80
N LEU A 235 8.33 5.75 -3.00
CA LEU A 235 8.68 6.68 -4.07
C LEU A 235 9.91 6.15 -4.80
N PHE A 236 9.81 6.02 -6.11
CA PHE A 236 10.91 5.71 -6.99
C PHE A 236 11.07 6.81 -8.04
N GLY A 237 12.31 7.10 -8.38
CA GLY A 237 12.66 7.84 -9.58
C GLY A 237 13.86 7.18 -10.23
N ALA A 238 13.90 7.21 -11.55
CA ALA A 238 15.00 6.65 -12.32
C ALA A 238 15.29 7.49 -13.55
N LYS A 239 16.52 7.34 -14.05
CA LYS A 239 16.97 7.88 -15.32
C LYS A 239 17.57 6.75 -16.16
N LYS A 240 17.22 6.71 -17.45
CA LYS A 240 17.84 5.85 -18.45
C LYS A 240 19.00 6.56 -19.13
N PHE A 241 20.09 5.83 -19.38
CA PHE A 241 21.28 6.35 -20.04
C PHE A 241 21.40 5.81 -21.47
N GLU A 242 22.24 6.46 -22.28
CA GLU A 242 22.44 6.11 -23.71
C GLU A 242 22.95 4.68 -23.91
N ASP A 243 23.66 4.12 -22.92
CA ASP A 243 24.15 2.73 -22.95
C ASP A 243 23.06 1.69 -22.61
N GLY A 244 21.83 2.14 -22.34
CA GLY A 244 20.68 1.31 -22.00
C GLY A 244 20.57 0.94 -20.52
N SER A 245 21.50 1.39 -19.67
CA SER A 245 21.39 1.24 -18.22
C SER A 245 20.35 2.21 -17.64
N VAL A 246 19.79 1.83 -16.49
CA VAL A 246 18.92 2.67 -15.68
C VAL A 246 19.53 2.80 -14.29
N GLU A 247 19.55 4.01 -13.75
CA GLU A 247 19.93 4.26 -12.35
C GLU A 247 18.82 5.05 -11.68
N GLY A 248 18.55 4.74 -10.42
CA GLY A 248 17.46 5.37 -9.69
C GLY A 248 17.62 5.32 -8.19
N PHE A 249 16.64 5.91 -7.52
CA PHE A 249 16.48 5.86 -6.08
C PHE A 249 15.13 5.25 -5.70
N PHE A 250 15.06 4.82 -4.46
CA PHE A 250 13.88 4.33 -3.77
C PHE A 250 13.82 4.97 -2.39
N ARG A 251 12.66 5.49 -1.99
CA ARG A 251 12.35 5.85 -0.61
C ARG A 251 11.15 5.07 -0.09
N SER A 252 11.25 4.60 1.16
CA SER A 252 10.14 4.01 1.91
C SER A 252 9.85 4.86 3.13
N GLY A 253 8.79 5.67 3.02
CA GLY A 253 8.51 6.75 3.96
C GLY A 253 9.73 7.66 4.15
N SER A 254 9.89 8.20 5.36
CA SER A 254 10.99 9.12 5.69
C SER A 254 12.18 8.46 6.38
N HIS A 255 12.25 7.12 6.40
CA HIS A 255 13.22 6.39 7.23
C HIS A 255 14.14 5.45 6.45
N TYR A 256 13.86 5.19 5.17
CA TYR A 256 14.65 4.29 4.36
C TYR A 256 14.82 4.87 2.96
N GLU A 257 16.05 4.81 2.48
CA GLU A 257 16.43 5.15 1.12
C GLU A 257 17.39 4.08 0.57
N ALA A 258 17.33 3.86 -0.74
CA ALA A 258 18.21 2.96 -1.45
C ALA A 258 18.44 3.48 -2.87
N GLU A 259 19.63 3.24 -3.41
CA GLU A 259 19.89 3.36 -4.84
C GLU A 259 19.55 2.04 -5.52
N TRP A 260 19.23 2.09 -6.80
CA TRP A 260 19.06 0.89 -7.62
C TRP A 260 19.56 1.11 -9.04
N THR A 261 20.05 0.04 -9.64
CA THR A 261 20.42 0.00 -11.05
C THR A 261 19.59 -1.05 -11.76
N ALA A 262 19.38 -0.86 -13.07
CA ALA A 262 18.73 -1.86 -13.88
C ALA A 262 19.27 -1.94 -15.30
N ARG A 263 19.16 -3.13 -15.89
CA ARG A 263 19.48 -3.40 -17.30
C ARG A 263 18.44 -4.31 -17.93
N ARG A 264 18.19 -4.14 -19.23
CA ARG A 264 17.37 -5.06 -20.00
C ARG A 264 18.23 -6.25 -20.44
N GLY A 265 17.75 -7.49 -20.27
CA GLY A 265 18.51 -8.68 -20.65
C GLY A 265 18.13 -9.93 -19.87
N GLU A 266 19.10 -10.86 -19.72
CA GLU A 266 18.96 -12.05 -18.89
C GLU A 266 18.79 -11.63 -17.42
N GLU A 267 17.55 -11.68 -16.94
CA GLU A 267 17.16 -11.31 -15.58
C GLU A 267 17.92 -12.13 -14.53
N THR A 268 18.32 -11.50 -13.44
CA THR A 268 18.83 -12.21 -12.28
C THR A 268 17.79 -13.22 -11.83
N ARG A 269 18.22 -14.48 -11.75
CA ARG A 269 17.39 -15.52 -11.16
C ARG A 269 17.32 -15.30 -9.65
N LEU A 270 16.15 -14.85 -9.20
CA LEU A 270 15.82 -14.87 -7.78
C LEU A 270 16.00 -16.30 -7.23
N GLU A 271 16.49 -16.41 -5.99
CA GLU A 271 16.67 -17.70 -5.33
C GLU A 271 15.37 -18.51 -5.32
N ASP A 272 15.46 -19.83 -5.38
CA ASP A 272 14.28 -20.69 -5.30
C ASP A 272 13.63 -20.55 -3.90
N PRO A 273 12.41 -20.01 -3.80
CA PRO A 273 11.77 -19.71 -2.51
C PRO A 273 11.53 -20.96 -1.65
N THR A 274 11.58 -22.16 -2.24
CA THR A 274 11.42 -23.43 -1.53
C THR A 274 12.69 -23.92 -0.81
N THR A 275 13.83 -23.28 -1.08
CA THR A 275 15.15 -23.69 -0.57
C THR A 275 15.76 -22.71 0.44
N ILE A 276 15.14 -21.53 0.61
CA ILE A 276 15.66 -20.43 1.42
C ILE A 276 15.56 -20.73 2.92
N THR A 277 14.44 -21.29 3.38
CA THR A 277 14.22 -21.57 4.81
C THR A 277 14.70 -22.97 5.15
N ARG A 278 15.56 -23.07 6.18
CA ARG A 278 16.07 -24.35 6.70
C ARG A 278 15.74 -24.51 8.18
N PHE A 279 15.35 -25.72 8.56
CA PHE A 279 14.93 -26.05 9.91
C PHE A 279 15.92 -27.01 10.58
N LYS A 280 16.04 -26.88 11.90
CA LYS A 280 16.87 -27.74 12.77
C LYS A 280 16.29 -29.15 12.93
N SER A 281 15.01 -29.31 12.66
CA SER A 281 14.26 -30.57 12.72
C SER A 281 13.39 -30.69 11.47
N ASP A 282 13.06 -31.93 11.11
CA ASP A 282 12.08 -32.27 10.08
C ASP A 282 10.63 -32.10 10.56
N ARG A 283 10.39 -31.87 11.85
CA ARG A 283 9.07 -31.58 12.42
C ARG A 283 8.99 -30.12 12.89
N LEU A 284 7.83 -29.50 12.73
CA LEU A 284 7.55 -28.17 13.28
C LEU A 284 6.67 -28.28 14.51
N GLU A 285 7.17 -27.75 15.63
CA GLU A 285 6.42 -27.58 16.86
C GLU A 285 6.34 -26.08 17.21
N PHE A 286 5.20 -25.63 17.73
CA PHE A 286 5.06 -24.24 18.15
C PHE A 286 4.17 -24.08 19.38
N THR A 287 4.42 -22.99 20.10
CA THR A 287 3.55 -22.47 21.17
C THR A 287 3.27 -20.99 20.90
N ALA A 288 2.00 -20.60 20.90
CA ALA A 288 1.57 -19.23 20.64
C ALA A 288 0.37 -18.87 21.51
N LEU A 289 -0.08 -17.61 21.43
CA LEU A 289 -1.30 -17.16 22.10
C LEU A 289 -2.42 -16.98 21.08
N ASP A 290 -3.62 -17.45 21.39
CA ASP A 290 -4.83 -17.10 20.64
C ASP A 290 -5.20 -15.63 20.82
N ILE A 291 -6.21 -15.19 20.05
CA ILE A 291 -6.70 -13.80 20.06
C ILE A 291 -7.30 -13.37 21.40
N ASP A 292 -7.57 -14.31 22.31
CA ASP A 292 -8.05 -14.06 23.67
C ASP A 292 -6.94 -14.23 24.72
N GLY A 293 -5.70 -14.48 24.27
CA GLY A 293 -4.51 -14.57 25.11
C GLY A 293 -4.27 -15.93 25.76
N GLN A 294 -5.00 -16.97 25.36
CA GLN A 294 -4.79 -18.33 25.86
C GLN A 294 -3.68 -19.02 25.08
N GLU A 295 -2.89 -19.84 25.77
CA GLU A 295 -1.80 -20.59 25.15
C GLU A 295 -2.36 -21.73 24.28
N VAL A 296 -1.80 -21.84 23.07
CA VAL A 296 -2.10 -22.91 22.11
C VAL A 296 -0.78 -23.52 21.63
N THR A 297 -0.73 -24.84 21.61
CA THR A 297 0.39 -25.63 21.08
C THR A 297 0.01 -26.29 19.76
N SER A 298 1.02 -26.65 18.97
CA SER A 298 0.83 -27.40 17.72
C SER A 298 0.13 -28.75 17.92
N GLU A 299 0.22 -29.36 19.11
CA GLU A 299 -0.43 -30.63 19.46
C GLU A 299 -1.95 -30.63 19.19
N LYS A 300 -2.60 -29.45 19.26
CA LYS A 300 -4.02 -29.28 18.93
C LYS A 300 -4.37 -29.75 17.51
N TYR A 301 -3.41 -29.74 16.61
CA TYR A 301 -3.58 -30.03 15.18
C TYR A 301 -3.08 -31.42 14.77
N GLU A 302 -2.75 -32.29 15.73
CA GLU A 302 -2.25 -33.64 15.43
C GLU A 302 -3.26 -34.47 14.62
N GLY A 303 -2.73 -35.30 13.70
CA GLY A 303 -3.53 -36.23 12.91
C GLY A 303 -4.17 -35.61 11.66
N LYS A 304 -3.98 -34.32 11.40
CA LYS A 304 -4.48 -33.60 10.22
C LYS A 304 -3.36 -32.79 9.57
N PRO A 305 -3.30 -32.69 8.22
CA PRO A 305 -2.34 -31.81 7.56
C PRO A 305 -2.51 -30.34 7.98
N LEU A 306 -1.40 -29.62 8.04
CA LEU A 306 -1.36 -28.26 8.58
C LEU A 306 -0.54 -27.33 7.67
N VAL A 307 -1.10 -26.18 7.32
CA VAL A 307 -0.36 -25.10 6.66
C VAL A 307 -0.08 -24.01 7.69
N VAL A 308 1.20 -23.69 7.89
CA VAL A 308 1.62 -22.62 8.81
C VAL A 308 2.12 -21.43 8.00
N LEU A 309 1.52 -20.26 8.20
CA LEU A 309 1.96 -18.99 7.66
C LEU A 309 2.67 -18.18 8.76
N VAL A 310 3.99 -18.05 8.63
CA VAL A 310 4.80 -17.11 9.42
C VAL A 310 4.51 -15.71 8.91
N SER A 311 3.93 -14.85 9.74
CA SER A 311 3.24 -13.64 9.29
C SER A 311 3.44 -12.45 10.23
N GLY A 312 2.91 -11.29 9.84
CA GLY A 312 2.69 -10.13 10.70
C GLY A 312 1.56 -9.28 10.15
N SER A 313 0.76 -8.65 11.03
CA SER A 313 -0.37 -7.81 10.61
C SER A 313 0.07 -6.56 9.82
N TRP A 314 1.31 -6.12 10.04
CA TRP A 314 1.94 -4.95 9.44
C TRP A 314 2.51 -5.19 8.02
N CYS A 315 2.37 -6.39 7.47
CA CYS A 315 3.01 -6.84 6.24
C CYS A 315 1.95 -7.02 5.11
N PRO A 316 1.95 -6.17 4.06
CA PRO A 316 0.99 -6.28 2.96
C PRO A 316 1.06 -7.59 2.19
N ASN A 317 2.25 -8.07 1.84
CA ASN A 317 2.40 -9.37 1.14
C ASN A 317 1.89 -10.54 2.00
N CYS A 318 1.91 -10.40 3.32
CA CYS A 318 1.33 -11.37 4.23
C CYS A 318 -0.21 -11.36 4.18
N LYS A 319 -0.84 -10.20 3.93
CA LYS A 319 -2.29 -10.10 3.72
C LYS A 319 -2.69 -10.87 2.47
N ASP A 320 -1.98 -10.66 1.35
CA ASP A 320 -2.26 -11.38 0.10
C ASP A 320 -2.06 -12.90 0.27
N ALA A 321 -1.02 -13.32 0.98
CA ALA A 321 -0.80 -14.73 1.29
C ALA A 321 -1.95 -15.35 2.10
N LYS A 322 -2.51 -14.63 3.07
CA LYS A 322 -3.68 -15.09 3.85
C LYS A 322 -4.90 -15.23 2.95
N GLN A 323 -5.15 -14.27 2.07
CA GLN A 323 -6.28 -14.30 1.14
C GLN A 323 -6.19 -15.50 0.20
N LEU A 324 -5.02 -15.74 -0.39
CA LEU A 324 -4.79 -16.91 -1.25
C LEU A 324 -4.96 -18.22 -0.46
N LEU A 325 -4.38 -18.33 0.73
CA LEU A 325 -4.51 -19.55 1.54
C LEU A 325 -5.97 -19.80 1.93
N HIS A 326 -6.71 -18.77 2.33
CA HIS A 326 -8.13 -18.89 2.63
C HIS A 326 -8.92 -19.41 1.41
N GLU A 327 -8.68 -18.84 0.23
CA GLU A 327 -9.32 -19.30 -1.01
C GLU A 327 -9.02 -20.77 -1.31
N LEU A 328 -7.75 -21.18 -1.21
CA LEU A 328 -7.31 -22.53 -1.57
C LEU A 328 -7.66 -23.62 -0.54
N THR A 329 -8.06 -23.26 0.68
CA THR A 329 -8.20 -24.21 1.80
C THR A 329 -9.59 -24.25 2.43
N SER A 330 -10.48 -23.30 2.12
CA SER A 330 -11.82 -23.19 2.72
C SER A 330 -12.69 -24.44 2.61
N ASP A 331 -12.47 -25.29 1.60
CA ASP A 331 -13.21 -26.54 1.35
C ASP A 331 -12.38 -27.80 1.63
N LYS A 332 -11.19 -27.65 2.23
CA LYS A 332 -10.20 -28.74 2.37
C LYS A 332 -10.15 -29.32 3.78
N ASP A 333 -9.85 -30.61 3.86
CA ASP A 333 -9.59 -31.30 5.14
C ASP A 333 -8.14 -31.06 5.62
N LEU A 334 -7.78 -29.79 5.78
CA LEU A 334 -6.53 -29.33 6.40
C LEU A 334 -6.82 -28.12 7.31
N ASP A 335 -5.90 -27.76 8.21
CA ASP A 335 -6.01 -26.52 8.98
C ASP A 335 -4.97 -25.49 8.49
N VAL A 336 -5.29 -24.20 8.60
CA VAL A 336 -4.34 -23.12 8.32
C VAL A 336 -4.14 -22.26 9.55
N VAL A 337 -2.87 -22.14 9.96
CA VAL A 337 -2.44 -21.40 11.14
C VAL A 337 -1.58 -20.21 10.74
N VAL A 338 -1.96 -19.02 11.18
CA VAL A 338 -1.21 -17.78 10.99
C VAL A 338 -0.45 -17.44 12.27
N LEU A 339 0.85 -17.73 12.29
CA LEU A 339 1.75 -17.38 13.39
C LEU A 339 2.25 -15.94 13.19
N SER A 340 1.62 -15.01 13.90
CA SER A 340 1.86 -13.58 13.75
C SER A 340 2.98 -13.11 14.68
N PHE A 341 4.02 -12.53 14.08
CA PHE A 341 5.11 -11.85 14.77
C PHE A 341 4.93 -10.33 14.63
N GLU A 342 4.56 -9.69 15.73
CA GLU A 342 4.03 -8.33 15.73
C GLU A 342 5.06 -7.27 16.12
N ARG A 343 4.77 -6.00 15.81
CA ARG A 343 5.65 -4.84 16.10
C ARG A 343 5.63 -4.37 17.56
N TYR A 344 4.71 -4.88 18.37
CA TYR A 344 4.69 -4.62 19.81
C TYR A 344 5.20 -5.84 20.57
N ARG A 345 6.11 -5.62 21.52
CA ARG A 345 6.57 -6.68 22.43
C ARG A 345 5.53 -6.97 23.50
N GLU A 346 4.79 -5.94 23.91
CA GLU A 346 3.74 -6.00 24.90
C GLU A 346 2.50 -6.70 24.34
N LYS A 347 2.14 -7.85 24.95
CA LYS A 347 0.98 -8.66 24.54
C LYS A 347 -0.32 -7.85 24.65
N GLU A 348 -0.40 -6.95 25.62
CA GLU A 348 -1.53 -6.06 25.89
C GLU A 348 -1.79 -5.08 24.74
N ARG A 349 -0.77 -4.82 23.90
CA ARG A 349 -0.90 -4.02 22.66
C ARG A 349 -1.02 -4.90 21.42
N ALA A 350 -0.24 -5.98 21.34
CA ALA A 350 -0.22 -6.85 20.18
C ALA A 350 -1.52 -7.64 19.99
N LEU A 351 -2.13 -8.17 21.06
CA LEU A 351 -3.35 -8.98 20.97
C LEU A 351 -4.57 -8.19 20.49
N PRO A 352 -4.90 -7.00 21.04
CA PRO A 352 -6.02 -6.21 20.51
C PRO A 352 -5.83 -5.80 19.04
N LEU A 353 -4.60 -5.48 18.64
CA LEU A 353 -4.26 -5.19 17.25
C LEU A 353 -4.57 -6.39 16.35
N LEU A 354 -4.03 -7.57 16.69
CA LEU A 354 -4.22 -8.79 15.93
C LEU A 354 -5.71 -9.19 15.88
N LYS A 355 -6.45 -8.99 16.97
CA LYS A 355 -7.89 -9.25 17.04
C LYS A 355 -8.69 -8.34 16.11
N ASN A 356 -8.38 -7.04 16.08
CA ASN A 356 -8.99 -6.11 15.13
C ASN A 356 -8.63 -6.46 13.69
N TYR A 357 -7.35 -6.77 13.43
CA TYR A 357 -6.89 -7.19 12.11
C TYR A 357 -7.62 -8.45 11.60
N ASN A 358 -7.78 -9.46 12.46
CA ASN A 358 -8.53 -10.67 12.13
C ASN A 358 -10.00 -10.35 11.80
N ARG A 359 -10.66 -9.53 12.64
CA ARG A 359 -12.04 -9.08 12.39
C ARG A 359 -12.16 -8.36 11.06
N ASP A 360 -11.22 -7.49 10.73
CA ASP A 360 -11.29 -6.66 9.52
C ASP A 360 -11.00 -7.47 8.23
N LEU A 361 -10.30 -8.61 8.32
CA LEU A 361 -10.01 -9.46 7.17
C LEU A 361 -11.11 -10.49 6.86
N GLU A 362 -11.89 -10.90 7.85
CA GLU A 362 -12.99 -11.88 7.70
C GLU A 362 -12.56 -13.19 7.02
N LEU A 363 -11.34 -13.68 7.31
CA LEU A 363 -10.80 -14.92 6.75
C LEU A 363 -10.98 -16.08 7.74
N ASP A 364 -11.36 -17.25 7.22
CA ASP A 364 -11.46 -18.50 7.99
C ASP A 364 -10.08 -19.14 8.18
N LEU A 365 -9.26 -18.53 9.04
CA LEU A 365 -7.91 -18.97 9.38
C LEU A 365 -7.68 -18.85 10.89
N HIS A 366 -6.77 -19.64 11.45
CA HIS A 366 -6.44 -19.57 12.88
C HIS A 366 -5.29 -18.60 13.16
N PHE A 367 -5.61 -17.41 13.65
CA PHE A 367 -4.63 -16.38 14.00
C PHE A 367 -4.08 -16.54 15.41
N TYR A 368 -2.74 -16.55 15.52
CA TYR A 368 -2.03 -16.59 16.79
C TYR A 368 -0.97 -15.51 16.89
N LEU A 369 -0.80 -14.95 18.09
CA LEU A 369 0.36 -14.14 18.44
C LEU A 369 1.53 -15.06 18.81
N ALA A 370 2.50 -15.18 17.91
CA ALA A 370 3.67 -16.03 18.09
C ALA A 370 4.83 -15.28 18.77
N GLY A 371 5.00 -13.97 18.53
CA GLY A 371 6.08 -13.22 19.15
C GLY A 371 6.29 -11.83 18.59
N TYR A 372 7.49 -11.29 18.79
CA TYR A 372 7.94 -10.03 18.20
C TYR A 372 8.57 -10.26 16.82
N PHE A 373 8.41 -9.31 15.89
CA PHE A 373 8.83 -9.43 14.49
C PHE A 373 10.34 -9.58 14.22
N ASP A 374 11.17 -9.59 15.28
CA ASP A 374 12.60 -9.81 15.13
C ASP A 374 12.88 -11.16 14.45
N ARG A 375 13.72 -11.13 13.42
CA ARG A 375 13.93 -12.28 12.51
C ARG A 375 14.69 -13.42 13.18
N GLU A 376 15.57 -13.11 14.14
CA GLU A 376 16.34 -14.11 14.89
C GLU A 376 15.49 -14.69 16.02
N GLU A 377 14.75 -13.87 16.75
CA GLU A 377 13.79 -14.34 17.77
C GLU A 377 12.72 -15.24 17.15
N ALA A 378 12.18 -14.85 15.98
CA ALA A 378 11.20 -15.65 15.25
C ALA A 378 11.79 -16.99 14.77
N ALA A 379 13.02 -16.98 14.26
CA ALA A 379 13.70 -18.20 13.83
C ALA A 379 14.00 -19.14 14.99
N ALA A 380 14.51 -18.61 16.11
CA ALA A 380 14.76 -19.38 17.32
C ALA A 380 13.48 -20.04 17.83
N LYS A 381 12.35 -19.31 17.80
CA LYS A 381 11.05 -19.81 18.23
C LYS A 381 10.50 -20.92 17.32
N LEU A 382 10.74 -20.84 16.02
CA LEU A 382 10.24 -21.82 15.03
C LEU A 382 11.24 -22.93 14.70
N GLY A 383 12.42 -22.95 15.32
CA GLY A 383 13.46 -23.93 15.02
C GLY A 383 14.12 -23.74 13.65
N ILE A 384 14.10 -22.54 13.08
CA ILE A 384 14.80 -22.18 11.84
C ILE A 384 16.30 -21.99 12.16
N GLU A 385 17.20 -22.43 11.28
CA GLU A 385 18.65 -22.48 11.53
C GLU A 385 19.28 -21.10 11.76
N ASP A 386 19.02 -20.15 10.86
CA ASP A 386 19.66 -18.83 10.85
C ASP A 386 18.71 -17.72 11.31
N ARG A 387 17.81 -17.31 10.41
CA ARG A 387 16.84 -16.23 10.62
C ARG A 387 15.63 -16.41 9.70
N VAL A 388 14.49 -15.82 10.07
CA VAL A 388 13.36 -15.68 9.15
C VAL A 388 13.73 -14.68 8.05
N GLN A 389 13.91 -15.18 6.81
CA GLN A 389 14.36 -14.36 5.69
C GLN A 389 13.26 -13.44 5.14
N SER A 390 12.00 -13.87 5.22
CA SER A 390 10.86 -13.06 4.82
C SER A 390 9.66 -13.27 5.74
N PHE A 391 8.86 -12.22 5.86
CA PHE A 391 7.44 -12.34 6.17
C PHE A 391 6.71 -11.98 4.87
N PRO A 392 5.87 -12.87 4.31
CA PRO A 392 5.51 -14.18 4.85
C PRO A 392 6.53 -15.29 4.54
N THR A 393 6.47 -16.38 5.31
CA THR A 393 6.97 -17.71 4.92
C THR A 393 5.86 -18.73 5.15
N THR A 394 5.50 -19.50 4.13
CA THR A 394 4.52 -20.60 4.21
C THR A 394 5.24 -21.92 4.43
N ILE A 395 4.70 -22.76 5.33
CA ILE A 395 5.26 -24.06 5.68
C ILE A 395 4.12 -25.08 5.54
N PHE A 396 4.37 -26.11 4.74
CA PHE A 396 3.41 -27.19 4.48
C PHE A 396 3.80 -28.42 5.30
N LEU A 397 2.89 -28.88 6.16
CA LEU A 397 3.12 -29.99 7.07
C LEU A 397 2.16 -31.15 6.79
N ASP A 398 2.69 -32.38 6.84
CA ASP A 398 1.85 -33.58 6.79
C ASP A 398 1.06 -33.80 8.10
N SER A 399 0.24 -34.85 8.16
CA SER A 399 -0.55 -35.19 9.36
C SER A 399 0.28 -35.64 10.56
N GLU A 400 1.57 -35.92 10.37
CA GLU A 400 2.57 -36.17 11.42
C GLU A 400 3.35 -34.90 11.76
N HIS A 401 2.98 -33.74 11.21
CA HIS A 401 3.65 -32.43 11.34
C HIS A 401 5.11 -32.41 10.87
N ARG A 402 5.47 -33.31 9.95
CA ARG A 402 6.74 -33.22 9.23
C ARG A 402 6.64 -32.17 8.14
N ILE A 403 7.71 -31.41 7.97
CA ILE A 403 7.85 -30.36 6.96
C ILE A 403 7.98 -31.02 5.59
N VAL A 404 6.95 -30.88 4.77
CA VAL A 404 6.90 -31.40 3.39
C VAL A 404 7.57 -30.42 2.44
N SER A 405 7.24 -29.13 2.57
CA SER A 405 7.80 -28.07 1.75
C SER A 405 7.67 -26.72 2.46
N THR A 406 8.43 -25.74 1.98
CA THR A 406 8.38 -24.36 2.46
C THR A 406 8.31 -23.43 1.26
N TYR A 407 7.83 -22.22 1.47
CA TYR A 407 7.88 -21.16 0.47
C TYR A 407 8.15 -19.83 1.16
N THR A 408 9.32 -19.25 0.88
CA THR A 408 9.77 -18.01 1.51
C THR A 408 9.43 -16.81 0.64
N GLY A 409 8.83 -15.78 1.25
CA GLY A 409 8.34 -14.60 0.54
C GLY A 409 7.00 -14.83 -0.13
N PHE A 410 6.52 -13.82 -0.83
CA PHE A 410 5.27 -13.89 -1.58
C PHE A 410 5.26 -12.91 -2.74
N SER A 411 5.27 -13.43 -3.97
CA SER A 411 5.07 -12.64 -5.18
C SER A 411 3.59 -12.34 -5.34
N GLY A 412 3.18 -11.12 -4.99
CA GLY A 412 1.79 -10.69 -4.96
C GLY A 412 1.21 -10.39 -6.34
N PRO A 413 -0.10 -10.08 -6.40
CA PRO A 413 -0.86 -9.95 -7.65
C PRO A 413 -0.38 -8.83 -8.59
N ALA A 414 0.49 -7.93 -8.11
CA ALA A 414 1.13 -6.93 -8.94
C ALA A 414 2.24 -7.49 -9.85
N THR A 415 2.62 -8.76 -9.67
CA THR A 415 3.75 -9.40 -10.38
C THR A 415 3.30 -10.52 -11.30
N SER A 416 4.12 -10.81 -12.31
CA SER A 416 4.01 -12.04 -13.12
C SER A 416 4.25 -13.33 -12.31
N GLY A 417 4.84 -13.23 -11.12
CA GLY A 417 5.16 -14.35 -10.23
C GLY A 417 3.98 -14.89 -9.43
N TYR A 418 2.86 -14.16 -9.35
CA TYR A 418 1.69 -14.57 -8.57
C TYR A 418 1.06 -15.86 -9.06
N GLU A 419 0.78 -15.98 -10.37
CA GLU A 419 0.16 -17.18 -10.94
C GLU A 419 0.99 -18.47 -10.75
N PRO A 420 2.31 -18.47 -11.01
CA PRO A 420 3.19 -19.59 -10.64
C PRO A 420 3.14 -19.94 -9.14
N LEU A 421 3.15 -18.94 -8.25
CA LEU A 421 3.08 -19.13 -6.80
C LEU A 421 1.75 -19.78 -6.40
N SER A 422 0.62 -19.23 -6.87
CA SER A 422 -0.72 -19.74 -6.58
C SER A 422 -0.90 -21.19 -7.03
N ARG A 423 -0.36 -21.53 -8.21
CA ARG A 423 -0.34 -22.91 -8.70
C ARG A 423 0.48 -23.81 -7.78
N HIS A 424 1.67 -23.38 -7.38
CA HIS A 424 2.51 -24.15 -6.46
C HIS A 424 1.80 -24.43 -5.14
N PHE A 425 1.17 -23.41 -4.52
CA PHE A 425 0.41 -23.59 -3.28
C PHE A 425 -0.75 -24.57 -3.46
N SER A 426 -1.50 -24.46 -4.56
CA SER A 426 -2.59 -25.38 -4.88
C SER A 426 -2.09 -26.83 -5.01
N GLU A 427 -0.94 -27.05 -5.66
CA GLU A 427 -0.35 -28.37 -5.82
C GLU A 427 0.14 -28.96 -4.49
N GLU A 428 0.76 -28.16 -3.63
CA GLU A 428 1.18 -28.62 -2.29
C GLU A 428 -0.03 -28.97 -1.41
N ILE A 429 -1.09 -28.16 -1.44
CA ILE A 429 -2.34 -28.42 -0.71
C ILE A 429 -3.00 -29.73 -1.17
N LYS A 430 -3.04 -29.98 -2.48
CA LYS A 430 -3.57 -31.24 -3.05
C LYS A 430 -2.78 -32.46 -2.57
N LYS A 431 -1.44 -32.38 -2.60
CA LYS A 431 -0.57 -33.45 -2.08
C LYS A 431 -0.83 -33.74 -0.62
N LEU A 432 -1.03 -32.71 0.21
CA LEU A 432 -1.32 -32.87 1.63
C LEU A 432 -2.70 -33.50 1.90
N THR A 433 -3.70 -33.17 1.08
CA THR A 433 -5.09 -33.61 1.27
C THR A 433 -5.41 -34.93 0.56
N GLY A 434 -4.52 -35.41 -0.32
CA GLY A 434 -4.72 -36.64 -1.08
C GLY A 434 -5.69 -36.50 -2.26
N GLU A 435 -5.95 -35.26 -2.71
CA GLU A 435 -6.66 -34.92 -3.96
C GLU A 435 -5.71 -34.98 -5.17
#